data_AF-A0A6N7PQY2-F1
#
_entry.id   AF-A0A6N7PQY2-F1
#
_cell.length_a   1.000
_cell.length_b   1.000
_cell.length_c   1.000
_cell.angle_alpha   90.00
_cell.angle_beta   90.00
_cell.angle_gamma   90.00
#
_symmetry.space_group_name_H-M   'P 1'
#
loop_
_entity.id
_entity.type
_entity.pdbx_description
1 polymer ?
#
loop_
_entity_poly.entity_id
_entity_poly.type
_entity_poly.pdbx_seq_one_letter_code
_entity_poly.pdbx_strand_id
1 'polypeptide(L)'
;MGEIIRKNSKSDAIIADAQTTLTQATALGGRWQELAEARLGAALALHASVEVQHKAAELMFAPLRAQVDTRNNKADKTIGKVHDIVWNEIGRPAYDAALSVIFPDGIAYYAEGNTTEQPERMDVLAQLLQSGIHPKLSPATATSVAAEITAESEALRAALEAARKPAAQLKVLGRVRTSLAKVVHAELSKLKQLYRVEGFSEAEIHAVIPDRPTAKPTKKAPPTS
;
A
#
# COMPACT_ATOMS: atom_id res chain seq x y z
N MET A 1 33.32 8.23 17.11
CA MET A 1 32.12 8.78 17.77
C MET A 1 31.00 7.82 17.46
N GLY A 2 30.31 7.27 18.47
CA GLY A 2 29.20 6.37 18.19
C GLY A 2 28.01 7.16 17.63
N GLU A 3 27.24 6.52 16.76
CA GLU A 3 26.16 7.14 16.00
C GLU A 3 24.84 6.45 16.35
N ILE A 4 23.80 7.26 16.55
CA ILE A 4 22.45 6.71 16.63
C ILE A 4 21.97 6.32 15.23
N ILE A 5 20.95 5.47 15.17
CA ILE A 5 20.30 5.12 13.91
C ILE A 5 19.95 6.36 13.07
N ARG A 6 20.12 6.25 11.74
CA ARG A 6 19.81 7.34 10.81
C ARG A 6 18.31 7.63 10.80
N LYS A 7 17.95 8.92 10.66
CA LYS A 7 16.55 9.40 10.56
C LYS A 7 15.74 8.74 9.44
N ASN A 8 16.40 8.37 8.34
CA ASN A 8 15.78 7.79 7.15
C ASN A 8 15.85 6.25 7.15
N SER A 9 16.26 5.62 8.25
CA SER A 9 16.19 4.17 8.40
C SER A 9 14.74 3.69 8.41
N LYS A 10 14.56 2.37 8.25
CA LYS A 10 13.23 1.74 8.35
C LYS A 10 12.60 2.09 9.71
N SER A 11 11.30 2.42 9.70
CA SER A 11 10.54 2.78 10.91
C SER A 11 10.74 1.76 12.04
N ASP A 12 10.65 0.47 11.72
CA ASP A 12 10.81 -0.60 12.71
C ASP A 12 12.19 -0.66 13.36
N ALA A 13 13.24 -0.34 12.60
CA ALA A 13 14.58 -0.30 13.14
C ALA A 13 14.76 0.89 14.11
N ILE A 14 14.16 2.04 13.81
CA ILE A 14 14.20 3.22 14.69
C ILE A 14 13.47 2.93 16.00
N ILE A 15 12.29 2.32 15.92
CA ILE A 15 11.49 1.97 17.09
C ILE A 15 12.20 0.91 17.93
N ALA A 16 12.78 -0.11 17.30
CA ALA A 16 13.56 -1.13 18.00
C ALA A 16 14.73 -0.51 18.78
N ASP A 17 15.52 0.37 18.16
CA ASP A 17 16.66 1.01 18.84
C ASP A 17 16.20 1.89 20.01
N ALA A 18 15.08 2.60 19.88
CA ALA A 18 14.51 3.39 20.95
C ALA A 18 13.94 2.52 22.10
N GLN A 19 13.32 1.38 21.79
CA GLN A 19 12.87 0.41 22.79
C GLN A 19 14.04 -0.21 23.53
N THR A 20 15.08 -0.66 22.82
CA THR A 20 16.32 -1.15 23.42
C THR A 20 16.94 -0.08 24.32
N THR A 21 16.94 1.18 23.87
CA THR A 21 17.44 2.31 24.68
C THR A 21 16.67 2.47 25.98
N LEU A 22 15.34 2.45 25.93
CA LEU A 22 14.52 2.57 27.13
C LEU A 22 14.74 1.39 28.07
N THR A 23 14.76 0.15 27.55
CA THR A 23 15.04 -1.05 28.35
C THR A 23 16.39 -1.01 29.04
N GLN A 24 17.45 -0.58 28.33
CA GLN A 24 18.79 -0.47 28.90
C GLN A 24 18.88 0.65 29.94
N ALA A 25 18.26 1.80 29.68
CA ALA A 25 18.20 2.90 30.63
C ALA A 25 17.44 2.52 31.92
N THR A 26 16.32 1.81 31.81
CA THR A 26 15.57 1.27 32.95
C THR A 26 16.39 0.26 33.74
N ALA A 27 17.19 -0.57 33.08
CA ALA A 27 18.06 -1.55 33.76
C ALA A 27 19.17 -0.88 34.58
N LEU A 28 19.68 0.28 34.14
CA LEU A 28 20.65 1.08 34.89
C LEU A 28 20.02 1.92 36.00
N GLY A 29 18.74 2.29 35.85
CA GLY A 29 18.00 3.08 36.84
C GLY A 29 18.47 4.52 36.98
N GLY A 30 17.96 5.20 38.01
CA GLY A 30 18.35 6.57 38.35
C GLY A 30 18.17 7.55 37.19
N ARG A 31 19.16 8.42 36.99
CA ARG A 31 19.08 9.50 36.00
C ARG A 31 18.99 9.01 34.55
N TRP A 32 19.54 7.83 34.24
CA TRP A 32 19.37 7.19 32.94
C TRP A 32 17.91 6.90 32.65
N GLN A 33 17.25 6.21 33.58
CA GLN A 33 15.84 5.87 33.48
C GLN A 33 14.94 7.10 33.40
N GLU A 34 15.12 8.07 34.30
CA GLU A 34 14.29 9.29 34.37
C GLU A 34 14.28 10.05 33.03
N LEU A 35 15.46 10.26 32.43
CA LEU A 35 15.59 11.00 31.18
C LEU A 35 15.05 10.20 30.00
N ALA A 36 15.28 8.88 29.97
CA ALA A 36 14.77 8.01 28.92
C ALA A 36 13.24 7.93 28.94
N GLU A 37 12.64 7.75 30.11
CA GLU A 37 11.18 7.71 30.25
C GLU A 37 10.54 9.04 29.89
N ALA A 38 11.11 10.16 30.35
CA ALA A 38 10.61 11.50 30.05
C ALA A 38 10.66 11.85 28.55
N ARG A 39 11.63 11.31 27.81
CA ARG A 39 11.82 11.60 26.37
C ARG A 39 11.17 10.58 25.45
N LEU A 40 11.34 9.29 25.72
CA LEU A 40 10.92 8.21 24.83
C LEU A 40 9.56 7.61 25.21
N GLY A 41 9.19 7.64 26.50
CA GLY A 41 8.03 6.90 27.01
C GLY A 41 6.72 7.22 26.28
N ALA A 42 6.34 8.50 26.23
CA ALA A 42 5.10 8.92 25.58
C ALA A 42 5.08 8.63 24.06
N ALA A 43 6.20 8.86 23.37
CA ALA A 43 6.30 8.64 21.93
C ALA A 43 6.24 7.14 21.58
N LEU A 44 6.91 6.29 22.36
CA LEU A 44 6.86 4.83 22.19
C LEU A 44 5.49 4.25 22.53
N ALA A 45 4.82 4.74 23.58
CA ALA A 45 3.46 4.32 23.93
C ALA A 45 2.45 4.69 22.83
N LEU A 46 2.53 5.91 22.30
CA LEU A 46 1.68 6.33 21.18
C LEU A 46 1.94 5.50 19.92
N HIS A 47 3.20 5.23 19.60
CA HIS A 47 3.55 4.35 18.49
C HIS A 47 2.96 2.94 18.67
N ALA A 48 3.11 2.34 19.86
CA ALA A 48 2.55 1.03 20.16
C ALA A 48 1.02 0.98 19.98
N SER A 49 0.30 2.03 20.40
CA SER A 49 -1.15 2.12 20.18
C SER A 49 -1.51 2.16 18.69
N VAL A 50 -0.78 2.96 17.90
CA VAL A 50 -1.00 3.05 16.44
C VAL A 50 -0.65 1.73 15.73
N GLU A 51 0.38 1.01 16.18
CA GLU A 51 0.74 -0.31 15.66
C GLU A 51 -0.38 -1.33 15.84
N VAL A 52 -1.00 -1.35 17.03
CA VAL A 52 -2.14 -2.25 17.29
C VAL A 52 -3.29 -1.93 16.35
N GLN A 53 -3.61 -0.65 16.17
CA GLN A 53 -4.66 -0.22 15.24
C GLN A 53 -4.32 -0.54 13.78
N HIS A 54 -3.06 -0.35 13.38
CA HIS A 54 -2.59 -0.67 12.03
C HIS A 54 -2.72 -2.16 11.72
N LYS A 55 -2.26 -3.02 12.63
CA LYS A 55 -2.38 -4.48 12.49
C LYS A 55 -3.84 -4.94 12.47
N ALA A 56 -4.70 -4.37 13.31
CA ALA A 56 -6.12 -4.66 13.28
C ALA A 56 -6.75 -4.25 11.93
N ALA A 57 -6.42 -3.06 11.42
CA ALA A 57 -6.90 -2.59 10.12
C ALA A 57 -6.39 -3.47 8.96
N GLU A 58 -5.15 -3.95 9.03
CA GLU A 58 -4.56 -4.85 8.04
C GLU A 58 -5.31 -6.20 8.01
N LEU A 59 -5.56 -6.79 9.18
CA LEU A 59 -6.34 -8.03 9.30
C LEU A 59 -7.77 -7.87 8.78
N MET A 60 -8.41 -6.72 9.02
CA MET A 60 -9.75 -6.44 8.50
C MET A 60 -9.76 -6.20 6.99
N PHE A 61 -8.72 -5.55 6.44
CA PHE A 61 -8.66 -5.21 5.02
C PHE A 61 -8.25 -6.38 4.14
N ALA A 62 -7.39 -7.29 4.61
CA ALA A 62 -6.89 -8.43 3.87
C ALA A 62 -7.98 -9.25 3.14
N PRO A 63 -9.08 -9.70 3.79
CA PRO A 63 -10.13 -10.45 3.10
C PRO A 63 -10.91 -9.61 2.07
N LEU A 64 -11.10 -8.31 2.32
CA LEU A 64 -11.78 -7.41 1.39
C LEU A 64 -10.94 -7.16 0.13
N ARG A 65 -9.62 -7.02 0.30
CA ARG A 65 -8.69 -6.94 -0.83
C ARG A 65 -8.74 -8.21 -1.67
N ALA A 66 -8.70 -9.39 -1.04
CA ALA A 66 -8.81 -10.65 -1.75
C ALA A 66 -10.15 -10.80 -2.50
N GLN A 67 -11.25 -10.28 -1.95
CA GLN A 67 -12.53 -10.23 -2.65
C GLN A 67 -12.49 -9.31 -3.87
N VAL A 68 -11.90 -8.11 -3.76
CA VAL A 68 -11.70 -7.20 -4.89
C VAL A 68 -10.87 -7.87 -5.98
N ASP A 69 -9.74 -8.48 -5.63
CA ASP A 69 -8.86 -9.18 -6.58
C ASP A 69 -9.60 -10.34 -7.27
N THR A 70 -10.40 -11.10 -6.52
CA THR A 70 -11.23 -12.18 -7.07
C THR A 70 -12.27 -11.65 -8.06
N ARG A 71 -12.91 -10.52 -7.74
CA ARG A 71 -13.92 -9.90 -8.60
C ARG A 71 -13.31 -9.26 -9.84
N ASN A 72 -12.17 -8.60 -9.73
CA ASN A 72 -11.42 -8.06 -10.87
C ASN A 72 -11.08 -9.18 -11.85
N ASN A 73 -10.46 -10.27 -11.37
CA ASN A 73 -10.13 -11.43 -12.20
C ASN A 73 -11.36 -12.06 -12.86
N LYS A 74 -12.53 -12.01 -12.20
CA LYS A 74 -13.78 -12.51 -12.78
C LYS A 74 -14.31 -11.56 -13.85
N ALA A 75 -14.29 -10.24 -13.61
CA ALA A 75 -14.66 -9.22 -14.57
C ALA A 75 -13.82 -9.33 -15.85
N ASP A 76 -12.50 -9.46 -15.73
CA ASP A 76 -11.58 -9.63 -16.86
C ASP A 76 -11.94 -10.85 -17.73
N LYS A 77 -12.23 -11.98 -17.06
CA LYS A 77 -12.67 -13.21 -17.73
C LYS A 77 -14.01 -13.04 -18.42
N THR A 78 -14.96 -12.35 -17.78
CA THR A 78 -16.27 -12.08 -18.37
C THR A 78 -16.15 -11.18 -19.59
N ILE A 79 -15.31 -10.14 -19.56
CA ILE A 79 -15.04 -9.28 -20.71
C ILE A 79 -14.47 -10.10 -21.87
N GLY A 80 -13.45 -10.93 -21.61
CA GLY A 80 -12.87 -11.82 -22.62
C GLY A 80 -13.90 -12.79 -23.22
N LYS A 81 -14.71 -13.43 -22.36
CA LYS A 81 -15.80 -14.32 -22.80
C LYS A 81 -16.82 -13.58 -23.68
N VAL A 82 -17.24 -12.38 -23.28
CA VAL A 82 -18.21 -11.58 -24.04
C VAL A 82 -17.65 -11.16 -25.39
N HIS A 83 -16.40 -10.73 -25.43
CA HIS A 83 -15.70 -10.46 -26.68
C HIS A 83 -15.71 -11.68 -27.60
N ASP A 84 -15.36 -12.87 -27.08
CA ASP A 84 -15.35 -14.10 -27.88
C ASP A 84 -16.74 -14.48 -28.41
N ILE A 85 -17.79 -14.33 -27.59
CA ILE A 85 -19.18 -14.56 -28.02
C ILE A 85 -19.53 -13.63 -29.19
N VAL A 86 -19.27 -12.33 -29.05
CA VAL A 86 -19.55 -11.33 -30.08
C VAL A 86 -18.74 -11.64 -31.35
N TRP A 87 -17.43 -11.87 -31.21
CA TRP A 87 -16.54 -12.18 -32.33
C TRP A 87 -16.95 -13.45 -33.09
N ASN A 88 -17.41 -14.48 -32.37
CA ASN A 88 -17.94 -15.70 -32.96
C ASN A 88 -19.23 -15.47 -33.74
N GLU A 89 -20.18 -14.73 -33.17
CA GLU A 89 -21.49 -14.48 -33.79
C GLU A 89 -21.38 -13.67 -35.08
N ILE A 90 -20.48 -12.69 -35.12
CA ILE A 90 -20.28 -11.84 -36.30
C ILE A 90 -19.47 -12.53 -37.41
N GLY A 91 -18.99 -13.75 -37.18
CA GLY A 91 -18.29 -14.59 -38.17
C GLY A 91 -16.76 -14.54 -38.13
N ARG A 92 -16.17 -14.17 -36.99
CA ARG A 92 -14.71 -14.12 -36.77
C ARG A 92 -13.93 -13.32 -37.82
N PRO A 93 -14.35 -12.09 -38.15
CA PRO A 93 -13.63 -11.28 -39.13
C PRO A 93 -12.22 -10.95 -38.61
N ALA A 94 -11.25 -10.88 -39.54
CA ALA A 94 -9.90 -10.42 -39.22
C ALA A 94 -9.87 -8.91 -38.90
N TYR A 95 -10.79 -8.15 -39.48
CA TYR A 95 -11.01 -6.73 -39.20
C TYR A 95 -12.50 -6.42 -39.31
N ASP A 96 -13.05 -5.71 -38.33
CA ASP A 96 -14.43 -5.23 -38.34
C ASP A 96 -14.50 -3.84 -37.67
N ALA A 97 -15.05 -2.86 -38.39
CA ALA A 97 -15.10 -1.48 -37.94
C ALA A 97 -16.09 -1.29 -36.77
N ALA A 98 -17.23 -1.98 -36.79
CA ALA A 98 -18.21 -1.89 -35.72
C ALA A 98 -17.71 -2.57 -34.44
N LEU A 99 -17.02 -3.70 -34.57
CA LEU A 99 -16.35 -4.36 -33.45
C LEU A 99 -15.27 -3.47 -32.83
N SER A 100 -14.49 -2.75 -33.65
CA SER A 100 -13.45 -1.82 -33.18
C SER A 100 -14.02 -0.62 -32.42
N VAL A 101 -15.28 -0.25 -32.66
CA VAL A 101 -15.99 0.78 -31.89
C VAL A 101 -16.47 0.24 -30.55
N ILE A 102 -16.97 -1.00 -30.52
CA ILE A 102 -17.42 -1.64 -29.27
C ILE A 102 -16.21 -1.97 -28.36
N PHE A 103 -15.11 -2.41 -28.96
CA PHE A 103 -13.86 -2.76 -28.29
C PHE A 103 -12.71 -1.88 -28.78
N PRO A 104 -12.67 -0.59 -28.38
CA PRO A 104 -11.55 0.28 -28.72
C PRO A 104 -10.28 -0.30 -28.10
N ASP A 105 -9.24 -0.50 -28.92
CA ASP A 105 -7.99 -1.16 -28.52
C ASP A 105 -8.17 -2.59 -27.96
N GLY A 106 -9.27 -3.25 -28.30
CA GLY A 106 -9.60 -4.62 -27.89
C GLY A 106 -10.13 -4.73 -26.45
N ILE A 107 -10.01 -5.91 -25.86
CA ILE A 107 -10.51 -6.18 -24.50
C ILE A 107 -9.71 -5.46 -23.41
N ALA A 108 -8.45 -5.13 -23.69
CA ALA A 108 -7.51 -4.56 -22.72
C ALA A 108 -8.00 -3.20 -22.20
N TYR A 109 -8.67 -2.40 -23.03
CA TYR A 109 -9.24 -1.12 -22.59
C TYR A 109 -10.21 -1.27 -21.41
N TYR A 110 -10.99 -2.35 -21.38
CA TYR A 110 -11.96 -2.62 -20.33
C TYR A 110 -11.38 -3.45 -19.18
N ALA A 111 -10.45 -4.37 -19.46
CA ALA A 111 -9.90 -5.31 -18.48
C ALA A 111 -8.68 -4.75 -17.72
N GLU A 112 -7.87 -3.93 -18.37
CA GLU A 112 -6.60 -3.48 -17.80
C GLU A 112 -6.69 -2.06 -17.21
N GLY A 113 -5.64 -1.67 -16.50
CA GLY A 113 -5.48 -0.33 -15.92
C GLY A 113 -5.99 -0.22 -14.49
N ASN A 114 -6.62 0.92 -14.17
CA ASN A 114 -7.10 1.19 -12.82
C ASN A 114 -8.36 0.35 -12.52
N THR A 115 -8.24 -0.61 -11.60
CA THR A 115 -9.34 -1.45 -11.10
C THR A 115 -10.49 -0.63 -10.52
N THR A 116 -10.23 0.54 -9.91
CA THR A 116 -11.31 1.33 -9.29
C THR A 116 -12.25 1.96 -10.31
N GLU A 117 -11.81 2.10 -11.55
CA GLU A 117 -12.58 2.69 -12.66
C GLU A 117 -13.10 1.62 -13.64
N GLN A 118 -12.77 0.35 -13.40
CA GLN A 118 -13.15 -0.74 -14.28
C GLN A 118 -14.68 -0.92 -14.37
N PRO A 119 -15.46 -0.86 -13.28
CA PRO A 119 -16.93 -0.94 -13.37
C PRO A 119 -17.53 0.10 -14.32
N GLU A 120 -17.03 1.33 -14.30
CA GLU A 120 -17.52 2.41 -15.15
C GLU A 120 -17.21 2.13 -16.63
N ARG A 121 -16.02 1.60 -16.93
CA ARG A 121 -15.68 1.15 -18.29
C ARG A 121 -16.58 -0.01 -18.74
N MET A 122 -16.88 -0.96 -17.85
CA MET A 122 -17.81 -2.06 -18.12
C MET A 122 -19.23 -1.58 -18.41
N ASP A 123 -19.71 -0.57 -17.69
CA ASP A 123 -21.04 0.01 -17.94
C ASP A 123 -21.12 0.64 -19.34
N VAL A 124 -20.06 1.31 -19.78
CA VAL A 124 -19.95 1.83 -21.15
C VAL A 124 -19.97 0.69 -22.18
N LEU A 125 -19.25 -0.40 -21.94
CA LEU A 125 -19.28 -1.59 -22.82
C LEU A 125 -20.71 -2.16 -22.93
N ALA A 126 -21.42 -2.30 -21.80
CA ALA A 126 -22.80 -2.79 -21.80
C ALA A 126 -23.73 -1.87 -22.63
N GLN A 127 -23.58 -0.55 -22.50
CA GLN A 127 -24.33 0.42 -23.30
C GLN A 127 -24.02 0.31 -24.80
N LEU A 128 -22.74 0.17 -25.17
CA LEU A 128 -22.33 0.02 -26.56
C LEU A 128 -22.91 -1.26 -27.17
N LEU A 129 -22.90 -2.38 -26.43
CA LEU A 129 -23.51 -3.63 -26.87
C LEU A 129 -25.02 -3.47 -27.11
N GLN A 130 -25.73 -2.77 -26.23
CA GLN A 130 -27.18 -2.54 -26.35
C GLN A 130 -27.56 -1.53 -27.43
N SER A 131 -26.66 -0.63 -27.81
CA SER A 131 -26.94 0.41 -28.81
C SER A 131 -27.12 -0.10 -30.25
N GLY A 132 -26.86 -1.39 -30.51
CA GLY A 132 -27.08 -2.00 -31.82
C GLY A 132 -26.09 -1.55 -32.90
N ILE A 133 -24.89 -1.12 -32.52
CA ILE A 133 -23.83 -0.64 -33.44
C ILE A 133 -23.48 -1.71 -34.49
N HIS A 134 -23.40 -2.98 -34.11
CA HIS A 134 -22.95 -4.04 -35.00
C HIS A 134 -24.12 -4.70 -35.75
N PRO A 135 -24.20 -4.61 -37.10
CA PRO A 135 -25.37 -5.03 -37.87
C PRO A 135 -25.63 -6.55 -37.87
N LYS A 136 -24.58 -7.36 -37.64
CA LYS A 136 -24.70 -8.83 -37.55
C LYS A 136 -24.86 -9.36 -36.13
N LEU A 137 -24.77 -8.50 -35.11
CA LEU A 137 -24.94 -8.95 -33.73
C LEU A 137 -26.44 -8.97 -33.44
N SER A 138 -26.98 -10.12 -33.04
CA SER A 138 -28.40 -10.21 -32.76
C SER A 138 -28.76 -9.40 -31.50
N PRO A 139 -29.94 -8.75 -31.46
CA PRO A 139 -30.40 -8.04 -30.26
C PRO A 139 -30.51 -8.94 -29.03
N ALA A 140 -30.83 -10.23 -29.23
CA ALA A 140 -30.93 -11.21 -28.15
C ALA A 140 -29.55 -11.49 -27.52
N THR A 141 -28.52 -11.75 -28.33
CA THR A 141 -27.16 -11.91 -27.81
C THR A 141 -26.67 -10.64 -27.17
N ALA A 142 -26.80 -9.49 -27.83
CA ALA A 142 -26.39 -8.19 -27.31
C ALA A 142 -26.96 -7.92 -25.91
N THR A 143 -28.27 -8.17 -25.72
CA THR A 143 -28.95 -8.01 -24.44
C THR A 143 -28.40 -8.97 -23.38
N SER A 144 -28.20 -10.24 -23.75
CA SER A 144 -27.68 -11.28 -22.85
C SER A 144 -26.26 -10.96 -22.36
N VAL A 145 -25.35 -10.64 -23.28
CA VAL A 145 -23.95 -10.33 -22.92
C VAL A 145 -23.82 -9.01 -22.16
N ALA A 146 -24.63 -7.99 -22.51
CA ALA A 146 -24.65 -6.74 -21.77
C ALA A 146 -25.12 -6.95 -20.33
N ALA A 147 -26.14 -7.78 -20.10
CA ALA A 147 -26.61 -8.12 -18.76
C ALA A 147 -25.52 -8.85 -17.94
N GLU A 148 -24.73 -9.73 -18.57
CA GLU A 148 -23.60 -10.39 -17.89
C GLU A 148 -22.51 -9.38 -17.48
N ILE A 149 -22.18 -8.41 -18.34
CA ILE A 149 -21.24 -7.34 -18.03
C ILE A 149 -21.77 -6.45 -16.90
N THR A 150 -23.03 -6.02 -16.95
CA THR A 150 -23.64 -5.20 -15.89
C THR A 150 -23.62 -5.91 -14.55
N ALA A 151 -23.98 -7.20 -14.51
CA ALA A 151 -23.98 -7.97 -13.27
C ALA A 151 -22.58 -8.08 -12.63
N GLU A 152 -21.53 -8.28 -13.43
CA GLU A 152 -20.16 -8.33 -12.90
C GLU A 152 -19.60 -6.94 -12.57
N SER A 153 -19.99 -5.89 -13.31
CA SER A 153 -19.68 -4.49 -12.98
C SER A 153 -20.22 -4.12 -11.60
N GLU A 154 -21.51 -4.41 -11.34
CA GLU A 154 -22.15 -4.17 -10.04
C GLU A 154 -21.47 -4.96 -8.91
N ALA A 155 -21.12 -6.23 -9.15
CA ALA A 155 -20.45 -7.06 -8.17
C ALA A 155 -19.04 -6.56 -7.83
N LEU A 156 -18.27 -6.10 -8.82
CA LEU A 156 -16.95 -5.50 -8.60
C LEU A 156 -17.07 -4.17 -7.86
N ARG A 157 -18.01 -3.31 -8.27
CA ARG A 157 -18.30 -2.03 -7.60
C ARG A 157 -18.65 -2.23 -6.12
N ALA A 158 -19.50 -3.20 -5.81
CA ALA A 158 -19.86 -3.52 -4.42
C ALA A 158 -18.63 -3.95 -3.59
N ALA A 159 -17.73 -4.75 -4.15
CA ALA A 159 -16.49 -5.16 -3.48
C ALA A 159 -15.55 -3.97 -3.24
N LEU A 160 -15.42 -3.07 -4.23
CA LEU A 160 -14.61 -1.85 -4.13
C LEU A 160 -15.14 -0.91 -3.05
N GLU A 161 -16.45 -0.68 -3.01
CA GLU A 161 -17.08 0.18 -2.01
C GLU A 161 -16.92 -0.39 -0.59
N ALA A 162 -17.08 -1.70 -0.42
CA ALA A 162 -16.82 -2.38 0.86
C ALA A 162 -15.35 -2.21 1.32
N ALA A 163 -14.41 -2.25 0.37
CA ALA A 163 -12.98 -2.11 0.64
C ALA A 163 -12.52 -0.65 0.85
N ARG A 164 -13.28 0.35 0.39
CA ARG A 164 -12.85 1.75 0.30
C ARG A 164 -12.40 2.35 1.63
N LYS A 165 -13.25 2.26 2.66
CA LYS A 165 -12.96 2.84 3.99
C LYS A 165 -11.84 2.09 4.72
N PRO A 166 -11.85 0.74 4.80
CA PRO A 166 -10.74 -0.01 5.39
C PRO A 166 -9.39 0.25 4.71
N ALA A 167 -9.36 0.31 3.37
CA ALA A 167 -8.15 0.65 2.62
C ALA A 167 -7.59 2.03 2.99
N ALA A 168 -8.48 3.04 3.06
CA ALA A 168 -8.10 4.39 3.44
C ALA A 168 -7.57 4.45 4.88
N GLN A 169 -8.23 3.76 5.81
CA GLN A 169 -7.79 3.68 7.21
C GLN A 169 -6.39 3.06 7.34
N LEU A 170 -6.14 1.93 6.68
CA LEU A 170 -4.84 1.28 6.67
C LEU A 170 -3.75 2.21 6.12
N LYS A 171 -4.02 2.89 5.00
CA LYS A 171 -3.10 3.86 4.38
C LYS A 171 -2.77 5.02 5.32
N VAL A 172 -3.76 5.59 6.00
CA VAL A 172 -3.53 6.70 6.95
C VAL A 172 -2.72 6.21 8.15
N LEU A 173 -3.09 5.08 8.76
CA LEU A 173 -2.37 4.51 9.90
C LEU A 173 -0.90 4.20 9.56
N GLY A 174 -0.62 3.68 8.36
CA GLY A 174 0.75 3.42 7.90
C GLY A 174 1.59 4.71 7.78
N ARG A 175 0.98 5.82 7.34
CA ARG A 175 1.62 7.14 7.32
C ARG A 175 1.85 7.71 8.71
N VAL A 176 0.89 7.55 9.62
CA VAL A 176 1.01 7.99 11.02
C VAL A 176 2.14 7.22 11.71
N ARG A 177 2.18 5.90 11.56
CA ARG A 177 3.26 5.02 12.04
C ARG A 177 4.64 5.51 11.59
N THR A 178 4.80 5.74 10.29
CA THR A 178 6.07 6.24 9.72
C THR A 178 6.44 7.62 10.27
N SER A 179 5.45 8.49 10.50
CA SER A 179 5.68 9.82 11.07
C SER A 179 6.07 9.75 12.55
N LEU A 180 5.44 8.87 13.33
CA LEU A 180 5.78 8.63 14.73
C LEU A 180 7.19 8.07 14.88
N ALA A 181 7.64 7.18 14.00
CA ALA A 181 9.03 6.72 14.00
C ALA A 181 10.02 7.89 13.83
N LYS A 182 9.71 8.88 13.00
CA LYS A 182 10.54 10.09 12.87
C LYS A 182 10.53 10.96 14.15
N VAL A 183 9.40 11.00 14.86
CA VAL A 183 9.32 11.68 16.17
C VAL A 183 10.17 10.94 17.21
N VAL A 184 10.05 9.61 17.28
CA VAL A 184 10.86 8.77 18.17
C VAL A 184 12.36 8.94 17.88
N HIS A 185 12.76 9.00 16.60
CA HIS A 185 14.13 9.31 16.21
C HIS A 185 14.61 10.66 16.74
N ALA A 186 13.78 11.70 16.62
CA ALA A 186 14.10 13.03 17.11
C ALA A 186 14.25 13.04 18.64
N GLU A 187 13.37 12.35 19.37
CA GLU A 187 13.48 12.22 20.83
C GLU A 187 14.70 11.40 21.25
N LEU A 188 15.08 10.35 20.52
CA LEU A 188 16.32 9.61 20.75
C LEU A 188 17.55 10.49 20.55
N SER A 189 17.53 11.34 19.52
CA SER A 189 18.59 12.33 19.27
C SER A 189 18.73 13.34 20.40
N LYS A 190 17.60 13.86 20.90
CA LYS A 190 17.56 14.79 22.04
C LYS A 190 17.99 14.12 23.33
N LEU A 191 17.58 12.87 23.56
CA LEU A 191 18.00 12.08 24.73
C LEU A 191 19.52 11.92 24.76
N LYS A 192 20.14 11.57 23.63
CA LYS A 192 21.60 11.51 23.52
C LYS A 192 22.26 12.84 23.88
N GLN A 193 21.70 13.97 23.40
CA GLN A 193 22.21 15.30 23.76
C GLN A 193 22.07 15.59 25.25
N LEU A 194 20.94 15.23 25.86
CA LEU A 194 20.71 15.41 27.30
C LEU A 194 21.67 14.58 28.14
N TYR A 195 21.95 13.33 27.76
CA TYR A 195 22.93 12.54 28.47
C TYR A 195 24.32 13.18 28.46
N ARG A 196 24.73 13.79 27.35
CA ARG A 196 26.00 14.54 27.30
C ARG A 196 25.97 15.77 28.21
N VAL A 197 24.85 16.49 28.27
CA VAL A 197 24.69 17.67 29.15
C VAL A 197 24.76 17.28 30.62
N GLU A 198 24.21 16.12 30.98
CA GLU A 198 24.22 15.57 32.35
C GLU A 198 25.59 14.97 32.73
N GLY A 199 26.57 14.99 31.80
CA GLY A 199 27.96 14.62 32.07
C GLY A 199 28.31 13.16 31.77
N PHE A 200 27.40 12.37 31.18
CA PHE A 200 27.70 11.00 30.79
C PHE A 200 28.68 10.97 29.61
N SER A 201 29.66 10.06 29.67
CA SER A 201 30.64 9.88 28.61
C SER A 201 30.00 9.24 27.37
N GLU A 202 30.62 9.46 26.20
CA GLU A 202 30.13 8.87 24.96
C GLU A 202 30.13 7.33 25.02
N ALA A 203 31.08 6.71 25.75
CA ALA A 203 31.12 5.26 25.92
C ALA A 203 29.93 4.73 26.75
N GLU A 204 29.58 5.41 27.84
CA GLU A 204 28.41 5.06 28.67
C GLU A 204 27.11 5.27 27.89
N ILE A 205 27.01 6.35 27.12
CA ILE A 205 25.84 6.61 26.28
C ILE A 205 25.61 5.48 25.28
N HIS A 206 26.65 4.94 24.63
CA HIS A 206 26.50 3.84 23.68
C HIS A 206 26.43 2.45 24.30
N ALA A 207 26.61 2.35 25.62
CA ALA A 207 26.18 1.17 26.37
C ALA A 207 24.66 1.13 26.55
N VAL A 208 23.98 2.29 26.40
CA VAL A 208 22.52 2.45 26.55
C VAL A 208 21.82 2.71 25.21
N ILE A 209 22.46 3.40 24.27
CA ILE A 209 21.91 3.66 22.93
C ILE A 209 22.68 2.78 21.94
N PRO A 210 22.02 1.89 21.18
CA PRO A 210 22.71 1.06 20.21
C PRO A 210 23.52 1.89 19.20
N ASP A 211 24.81 1.59 19.10
CA ASP A 211 25.68 2.20 18.11
C ASP A 211 25.41 1.62 16.72
N ARG A 212 25.21 2.50 15.75
CA ARG A 212 24.95 2.18 14.34
C ARG A 212 26.06 2.80 13.49
N PRO A 213 27.27 2.22 13.47
CA PRO A 213 28.39 2.77 12.73
C PRO A 213 28.04 2.87 11.25
N THR A 214 28.18 4.06 10.70
CA THR A 214 27.96 4.24 9.26
C THR A 214 29.13 3.69 8.47
N ALA A 215 28.85 2.74 7.56
CA ALA A 215 29.84 2.29 6.60
C ALA A 215 30.33 3.51 5.81
N LYS A 216 31.63 3.82 5.91
CA LYS A 216 32.26 4.83 5.06
C LYS A 216 32.06 4.40 3.60
N PRO A 217 31.59 5.28 2.71
CA PRO A 217 31.56 4.96 1.29
C PRO A 217 32.99 4.65 0.85
N THR A 218 33.21 3.43 0.36
CA THR A 218 34.45 3.03 -0.29
C THR A 218 34.67 3.95 -1.48
N LYS A 219 35.69 4.81 -1.40
CA LYS A 219 36.13 5.61 -2.55
C LYS A 219 36.42 4.65 -3.70
N LYS A 220 35.59 4.66 -4.76
CA LYS A 220 35.95 4.05 -6.04
C LYS A 220 37.24 4.74 -6.50
N ALA A 221 38.29 3.96 -6.74
CA ALA A 221 39.52 4.46 -7.32
C ALA A 221 39.23 5.11 -8.69
N PRO A 222 39.87 6.23 -9.03
CA PRO A 222 39.67 6.87 -10.32
C PRO A 222 40.12 5.95 -11.46
N PRO A 223 39.43 5.96 -12.61
CA PRO A 223 39.83 5.17 -13.76
C PRO A 223 41.21 5.63 -14.24
N THR A 224 42.16 4.69 -14.26
CA THR A 224 43.44 4.86 -14.95
C THR A 224 43.17 5.09 -16.43
N SER A 225 43.68 6.22 -16.94
CA SER A 225 43.68 6.56 -18.37
C SER A 225 44.56 5.63 -19.18
#